data_AF-A0A7S2C0G1-F1
#
_entry.id   AF-A0A7S2C0G1-F1
#
_cell.length_a   1.000
_cell.length_b   1.000
_cell.length_c   1.000
_cell.angle_alpha   90.00
_cell.angle_beta   90.00
_cell.angle_gamma   90.00
#
_symmetry.space_group_name_H-M   'P 1'
#
loop_
_entity.id
_entity.type
_entity.pdbx_description
1 polymer ?
#
loop_
_entity_poly.entity_id
_entity_poly.type
_entity_poly.pdbx_seq_one_letter_code
_entity_poly.pdbx_strand_id
1 'polypeptide(L)'
;AISGLGWLVFWQVLLGMVCLPVLALATNCLLDGLTDGREFKPLSRDEHQGEEQSSEEEDEDEQHFNLLYHATFAVSALMFAVGALMYFIPSTSIIRRITGTLLFACGTFLITNSDLVVTYVRMKVQIGRFEDNNANFAKSLDEQAVHIRTLQKAAQGLDEVEKRFGGSVKQAMADVKKNKDDARVNVAMCARELCHMYNDKEKDGLISSGEELDSSFELMGTVFGGIVEQYAEREIALRSSLTFHPKFQKRQGLKVDTFSQVLQAALQEESVSNVPDAVKRIMDKSKK
;
A
#
# COMPACT_ATOMS: atom_id res chain seq x y z
N ALA A 1 -56.40 6.47 -44.56
CA ALA A 1 -56.29 6.22 -43.11
C ALA A 1 -55.10 5.34 -42.72
N ILE A 2 -54.68 4.36 -43.54
CA ILE A 2 -53.58 3.42 -43.21
C ILE A 2 -52.18 4.07 -43.21
N SER A 3 -51.97 5.15 -43.97
CA SER A 3 -50.70 5.89 -44.03
C SER A 3 -50.33 6.65 -42.74
N GLY A 4 -51.29 6.92 -41.85
CA GLY A 4 -51.04 7.64 -40.59
C GLY A 4 -50.41 6.76 -39.50
N LEU A 5 -50.71 5.46 -39.51
CA LEU A 5 -50.26 4.54 -38.45
C LEU A 5 -48.77 4.19 -38.61
N GLY A 6 -48.32 3.97 -39.85
CA GLY A 6 -46.89 3.73 -40.14
C GLY A 6 -46.01 4.94 -39.82
N TRP A 7 -46.53 6.15 -40.02
CA TRP A 7 -45.84 7.39 -39.69
C TRP A 7 -45.66 7.56 -38.17
N LEU A 8 -46.69 7.23 -37.37
CA LEU A 8 -46.61 7.27 -35.91
C LEU A 8 -45.60 6.27 -35.34
N VAL A 9 -45.59 5.03 -35.84
CA VAL A 9 -44.62 4.01 -35.41
C VAL A 9 -43.19 4.42 -35.77
N PHE A 10 -42.99 4.99 -36.96
CA PHE A 10 -41.69 5.51 -37.37
C PHE A 10 -41.18 6.61 -36.42
N TRP A 11 -42.04 7.58 -36.08
CA TRP A 11 -41.67 8.63 -35.13
C TRP A 11 -41.40 8.09 -33.74
N GLN A 12 -42.17 7.13 -33.23
CA GLN A 12 -41.91 6.50 -31.93
C GLN A 12 -40.56 5.77 -31.88
N VAL A 13 -40.20 5.03 -32.93
CA VAL A 13 -38.91 4.33 -33.02
C VAL A 13 -37.76 5.34 -33.13
N LEU A 14 -37.92 6.39 -33.94
CA LEU A 14 -36.92 7.45 -34.07
C LEU A 14 -36.70 8.18 -32.75
N LEU A 15 -37.79 8.46 -32.02
CA LEU A 15 -37.76 9.10 -30.70
C LEU A 15 -37.07 8.21 -29.68
N GLY A 16 -37.38 6.91 -29.66
CA GLY A 16 -36.67 5.93 -28.83
C GLY A 16 -35.17 5.91 -29.13
N MET A 17 -34.78 5.87 -30.41
CA MET A 17 -33.36 5.84 -30.81
C MET A 17 -32.61 7.12 -30.46
N VAL A 18 -33.25 8.29 -30.49
CA VAL A 18 -32.60 9.57 -30.17
C VAL A 18 -32.64 9.87 -28.67
N CYS A 19 -33.74 9.54 -27.99
CA CYS A 19 -33.89 9.84 -26.57
C CYS A 19 -33.14 8.85 -25.68
N LEU A 20 -33.06 7.55 -26.01
CA LEU A 20 -32.38 6.57 -25.16
C LEU A 20 -30.89 6.89 -24.91
N PRO A 21 -30.08 7.29 -25.92
CA PRO A 21 -28.68 7.66 -25.69
C PRO A 21 -28.54 8.94 -24.86
N VAL A 22 -29.40 9.94 -25.10
CA VAL A 22 -29.39 11.21 -24.36
C VAL A 22 -29.83 10.98 -22.91
N LEU A 23 -30.81 10.11 -22.69
CA LEU A 23 -31.24 9.73 -21.35
C LEU A 23 -30.14 8.95 -20.63
N ALA A 24 -29.46 8.01 -21.32
CA ALA A 24 -28.33 7.28 -20.77
C ALA A 24 -27.18 8.21 -20.39
N LEU A 25 -26.88 9.22 -21.22
CA LEU A 25 -25.89 10.25 -20.92
C LEU A 25 -26.31 11.13 -19.74
N ALA A 26 -27.56 11.59 -19.72
CA ALA A 26 -28.07 12.39 -18.62
C ALA A 26 -28.08 11.61 -17.30
N THR A 27 -28.49 10.33 -17.33
CA THR A 27 -28.41 9.47 -16.15
C THR A 27 -26.99 9.21 -15.73
N ASN A 28 -26.05 9.01 -16.66
CA ASN A 28 -24.64 8.83 -16.31
C ASN A 28 -24.04 10.10 -15.70
N CYS A 29 -24.29 11.29 -16.25
CA CYS A 29 -23.83 12.55 -15.66
C CYS A 29 -24.44 12.82 -14.28
N LEU A 30 -25.71 12.43 -14.08
CA LEU A 30 -26.39 12.57 -12.79
C LEU A 30 -25.88 11.51 -11.79
N LEU A 31 -25.57 10.30 -12.26
CA LEU A 31 -24.93 9.25 -11.47
C LEU A 31 -23.52 9.70 -11.04
N ASP A 32 -22.70 10.14 -11.99
CA ASP A 32 -21.34 10.62 -11.77
C ASP A 32 -21.34 11.76 -10.73
N GLY A 33 -22.24 12.74 -10.87
CA GLY A 33 -22.37 13.83 -9.91
C GLY A 33 -22.86 13.41 -8.52
N LEU A 34 -23.54 12.27 -8.40
CA LEU A 34 -23.95 11.69 -7.12
C LEU A 34 -22.87 10.79 -6.51
N THR A 35 -22.00 10.20 -7.33
CA THR A 35 -20.91 9.30 -6.90
C THR A 35 -19.62 10.04 -6.57
N ASP A 36 -19.32 11.18 -7.21
CA ASP A 36 -18.04 11.92 -7.05
C ASP A 36 -17.85 12.56 -5.65
N GLY A 37 -18.89 12.54 -4.81
CA GLY A 37 -18.86 13.12 -3.45
C GLY A 37 -18.71 12.11 -2.31
N ARG A 38 -18.57 10.81 -2.57
CA ARG A 38 -18.55 9.78 -1.51
C ARG A 38 -17.18 9.14 -1.37
N GLU A 39 -16.46 9.51 -0.30
CA GLU A 39 -15.38 8.67 0.21
C GLU A 39 -15.99 7.36 0.75
N PHE A 40 -15.77 6.28 0.01
CA PHE A 40 -16.14 4.94 0.46
C PHE A 40 -15.32 4.60 1.70
N LYS A 41 -15.99 4.44 2.85
CA LYS A 41 -15.39 3.75 3.99
C LYS A 41 -15.33 2.26 3.62
N PRO A 42 -14.14 1.64 3.59
CA PRO A 42 -14.05 0.21 3.38
C PRO A 42 -14.79 -0.49 4.53
N LEU A 43 -15.63 -1.48 4.22
CA LEU A 43 -16.14 -2.44 5.19
C LEU A 43 -14.96 -3.29 5.70
N SER A 44 -14.15 -2.71 6.58
CA SER A 44 -13.22 -3.46 7.41
C SER A 44 -14.05 -4.22 8.44
N ARG A 45 -14.38 -5.45 8.04
CA ARG A 45 -15.14 -6.46 8.77
C ARG A 45 -14.40 -6.86 10.05
N ASP A 46 -14.66 -6.15 11.15
CA ASP A 46 -14.50 -6.70 12.49
C ASP A 46 -15.73 -7.57 12.76
N GLU A 47 -15.55 -8.90 12.78
CA GLU A 47 -16.63 -9.91 12.86
C GLU A 47 -17.45 -9.89 14.17
N HIS A 48 -17.31 -8.86 15.00
CA HIS A 48 -18.07 -8.64 16.22
C HIS A 48 -18.94 -7.38 16.23
N GLN A 49 -18.93 -6.56 15.16
CA GLN A 49 -19.80 -5.37 15.00
C GLN A 49 -20.81 -5.50 13.84
N GLY A 50 -20.91 -6.68 13.23
CA GLY A 50 -21.61 -6.88 11.95
C GLY A 50 -23.14 -6.77 11.95
N GLU A 51 -23.82 -6.77 13.11
CA GLU A 51 -25.30 -6.72 13.13
C GLU A 51 -25.83 -5.29 13.19
N GLU A 52 -25.29 -4.42 14.05
CA GLU A 52 -25.80 -3.04 14.19
C GLU A 52 -25.41 -2.13 13.00
N GLN A 53 -24.23 -2.34 12.41
CA GLN A 53 -23.75 -1.49 11.31
C GLN A 53 -24.44 -1.81 9.97
N SER A 54 -24.97 -3.03 9.81
CA SER A 54 -25.70 -3.44 8.61
C SER A 54 -27.06 -2.74 8.47
N SER A 55 -27.72 -2.44 9.59
CA SER A 55 -29.04 -1.81 9.59
C SER A 55 -29.00 -0.31 9.26
N GLU A 56 -27.95 0.40 9.68
CA GLU A 56 -27.81 1.83 9.37
C GLU A 56 -27.47 2.09 7.90
N GLU A 57 -26.67 1.22 7.27
CA GLU A 57 -26.33 1.35 5.84
C GLU A 57 -27.53 1.04 4.92
N GLU A 58 -28.39 0.10 5.31
CA GLU A 58 -29.62 -0.22 4.54
C GLU A 58 -30.61 0.96 4.55
N ASP A 59 -30.77 1.65 5.69
CA ASP A 59 -31.68 2.79 5.83
C ASP A 59 -31.22 4.03 5.03
N GLU A 60 -29.91 4.31 4.97
CA GLU A 60 -29.37 5.42 4.17
C GLU A 60 -29.57 5.19 2.67
N ASP A 61 -29.36 3.95 2.23
CA ASP A 61 -29.56 3.56 0.83
C ASP A 61 -31.02 3.69 0.41
N GLU A 62 -31.97 3.24 1.22
CA GLU A 62 -33.41 3.40 0.95
C GLU A 62 -33.81 4.87 0.81
N GLN A 63 -33.29 5.76 1.67
CA GLN A 63 -33.54 7.20 1.56
C GLN A 63 -33.00 7.79 0.26
N HIS A 64 -31.82 7.35 -0.19
CA HIS A 64 -31.25 7.80 -1.47
C HIS A 64 -32.05 7.31 -2.68
N PHE A 65 -32.55 6.09 -2.66
CA PHE A 65 -33.40 5.58 -3.74
C PHE A 65 -34.73 6.32 -3.80
N ASN A 66 -35.32 6.66 -2.65
CA ASN A 66 -36.50 7.50 -2.59
C ASN A 66 -36.26 8.89 -3.20
N LEU A 67 -35.10 9.49 -2.96
CA LEU A 67 -34.72 10.78 -3.55
C LEU A 67 -34.56 10.68 -5.08
N LEU A 68 -33.91 9.63 -5.58
CA LEU A 68 -33.71 9.40 -7.02
C LEU A 68 -35.05 9.14 -7.73
N TYR A 69 -35.96 8.42 -7.08
CA TYR A 69 -37.33 8.21 -7.55
C TYR A 69 -38.09 9.53 -7.67
N HIS A 70 -38.05 10.38 -6.63
CA HIS A 70 -38.70 11.69 -6.66
C HIS A 70 -38.08 12.62 -7.71
N ALA A 71 -36.76 12.59 -7.89
CA ALA A 71 -36.07 13.40 -8.90
C ALA A 71 -36.44 12.99 -10.33
N THR A 72 -36.40 11.69 -10.64
CA THR A 72 -36.79 11.17 -11.96
C THR A 72 -38.28 11.41 -12.26
N PHE A 73 -39.14 11.28 -11.25
CA PHE A 73 -40.56 11.64 -11.35
C PHE A 73 -40.77 13.14 -11.59
N ALA A 74 -40.07 14.01 -10.87
CA ALA A 74 -40.18 15.46 -11.04
C ALA A 74 -39.73 15.92 -12.44
N VAL A 75 -38.61 15.38 -12.94
CA VAL A 75 -38.09 15.69 -14.28
C VAL A 75 -39.05 15.20 -15.37
N SER A 76 -39.59 13.99 -15.23
CA SER A 76 -40.56 13.46 -16.20
C SER A 76 -41.89 14.23 -16.19
N ALA A 77 -42.40 14.60 -15.00
CA ALA A 77 -43.57 15.45 -14.84
C ALA A 77 -43.38 16.86 -15.45
N LEU A 78 -42.18 17.45 -15.28
CA LEU A 78 -41.84 18.73 -15.90
C LEU A 78 -41.82 18.62 -17.42
N MET A 79 -41.14 17.61 -17.97
CA MET A 79 -41.11 17.40 -19.43
C MET A 79 -42.51 17.16 -20.00
N PHE A 80 -43.35 16.42 -19.29
CA PHE A 80 -44.75 16.21 -19.65
C PHE A 80 -45.54 17.53 -19.65
N ALA A 81 -45.43 18.34 -18.59
CA ALA A 81 -46.13 19.61 -18.47
C ALA A 81 -45.70 20.61 -19.55
N VAL A 82 -44.40 20.72 -19.82
CA VAL A 82 -43.85 21.58 -20.89
C VAL A 82 -44.32 21.09 -22.26
N GLY A 83 -44.26 19.78 -22.52
CA GLY A 83 -44.77 19.18 -23.75
C GLY A 83 -46.26 19.44 -23.95
N ALA A 84 -47.08 19.27 -22.90
CA ALA A 84 -48.51 19.54 -22.92
C ALA A 84 -48.81 21.02 -23.19
N LEU A 85 -48.14 21.94 -22.51
CA LEU A 85 -48.32 23.39 -22.74
C LEU A 85 -47.93 23.78 -24.18
N MET A 86 -46.83 23.23 -24.70
CA MET A 86 -46.42 23.48 -26.09
C MET A 86 -47.39 22.87 -27.11
N TYR A 87 -48.05 21.77 -26.77
CA TYR A 87 -49.04 21.10 -27.60
C TYR A 87 -50.39 21.85 -27.63
N PHE A 88 -50.88 22.30 -26.47
CA PHE A 88 -52.18 22.96 -26.36
C PHE A 88 -52.18 24.43 -26.77
N ILE A 89 -51.05 25.15 -26.67
CA ILE A 89 -50.98 26.55 -27.11
C ILE A 89 -50.79 26.61 -28.63
N PRO A 90 -51.79 27.06 -29.41
CA PRO A 90 -51.71 27.09 -30.85
C PRO A 90 -50.62 28.06 -31.30
N SER A 91 -49.65 27.53 -32.04
CA SER A 91 -48.56 28.29 -32.65
C SER A 91 -48.58 28.07 -34.17
N THR A 92 -48.22 29.11 -34.93
CA THR A 92 -48.07 29.07 -36.39
C THR A 92 -46.80 28.34 -36.84
N SER A 93 -45.81 28.19 -35.95
CA SER A 93 -44.58 27.44 -36.23
C SER A 93 -44.80 25.93 -36.16
N ILE A 94 -44.47 25.22 -37.25
CA ILE A 94 -44.50 23.75 -37.37
C ILE A 94 -43.50 23.09 -36.41
N ILE A 95 -42.30 23.68 -36.28
CA ILE A 95 -41.23 23.16 -35.43
C ILE A 95 -41.71 23.04 -33.99
N ARG A 96 -42.39 24.08 -33.47
CA ARG A 96 -42.92 24.09 -32.10
C ARG A 96 -43.93 22.96 -31.85
N ARG A 97 -44.76 22.62 -32.85
CA ARG A 97 -45.74 21.53 -32.74
C ARG A 97 -45.05 20.18 -32.67
N ILE A 98 -44.06 19.95 -33.53
CA ILE A 98 -43.27 18.71 -33.55
C ILE A 98 -42.53 18.55 -32.22
N THR A 99 -41.79 19.58 -31.77
CA THR A 99 -41.08 19.56 -30.49
C THR A 99 -42.02 19.32 -29.31
N GLY A 100 -43.19 19.98 -29.29
CA GLY A 100 -44.21 19.78 -28.25
C GLY A 100 -44.74 18.34 -28.20
N THR A 101 -45.07 17.75 -29.36
CA THR A 101 -45.49 16.35 -29.43
C THR A 101 -44.42 15.37 -28.98
N LEU A 102 -43.15 15.66 -29.31
CA LEU A 102 -42.00 14.85 -28.92
C LEU A 102 -41.78 14.87 -27.40
N LEU A 103 -41.77 16.06 -26.80
CA LEU A 103 -41.64 16.25 -25.35
C LEU A 103 -42.82 15.63 -24.59
N PHE A 104 -44.04 15.76 -25.11
CA PHE A 104 -45.22 15.16 -24.51
C PHE A 104 -45.17 13.63 -24.53
N ALA A 105 -44.80 13.04 -25.67
CA ALA A 105 -44.62 11.60 -25.81
C ALA A 105 -43.48 11.07 -24.91
N CYS A 106 -42.35 11.79 -24.86
CA CYS A 106 -41.22 11.47 -24.00
C CYS A 106 -41.58 11.54 -22.51
N GLY A 107 -42.26 12.61 -22.07
CA GLY A 107 -42.73 12.75 -20.69
C GLY A 107 -43.72 11.65 -20.30
N THR A 108 -44.67 11.33 -21.17
CA THR A 108 -45.63 10.24 -20.93
C THR A 108 -44.93 8.88 -20.84
N PHE A 109 -43.96 8.63 -21.71
CA PHE A 109 -43.17 7.41 -21.70
C PHE A 109 -42.34 7.29 -20.41
N LEU A 110 -41.69 8.37 -19.96
CA LEU A 110 -40.90 8.37 -18.74
C LEU A 110 -41.75 8.22 -17.48
N ILE A 111 -42.93 8.84 -17.43
CA ILE A 111 -43.87 8.65 -16.31
C ILE A 111 -44.36 7.20 -16.26
N THR A 112 -44.69 6.61 -17.41
CA THR A 112 -45.22 5.24 -17.47
C THR A 112 -44.14 4.19 -17.15
N ASN A 113 -42.88 4.49 -17.45
CA ASN A 113 -41.73 3.58 -17.26
C ASN A 113 -40.75 4.08 -16.18
N SER A 114 -41.18 4.94 -15.26
CA SER A 114 -40.29 5.50 -14.23
C SER A 114 -39.72 4.40 -13.33
N ASP A 115 -40.54 3.40 -13.03
CA ASP A 115 -40.15 2.23 -12.22
C ASP A 115 -39.05 1.39 -12.89
N LEU A 116 -39.10 1.22 -14.21
CA LEU A 116 -38.06 0.51 -14.96
C LEU A 116 -36.73 1.25 -14.95
N VAL A 117 -36.75 2.59 -15.09
CA VAL A 117 -35.54 3.42 -15.05
C VAL A 117 -34.89 3.36 -13.67
N VAL A 118 -35.69 3.48 -12.61
CA VAL A 118 -35.20 3.39 -11.22
C VAL A 118 -34.64 2.00 -10.94
N THR A 119 -35.32 0.94 -11.37
CA THR A 119 -34.86 -0.45 -11.22
C THR A 119 -33.54 -0.69 -11.96
N TYR A 120 -33.40 -0.17 -13.19
CA TYR A 120 -32.17 -0.28 -13.96
C TYR A 120 -30.99 0.42 -13.26
N VAL A 121 -31.20 1.64 -12.77
CA VAL A 121 -30.17 2.38 -12.03
C VAL A 121 -29.80 1.65 -10.75
N ARG A 122 -30.79 1.18 -9.97
CA ARG A 122 -30.56 0.39 -8.75
C ARG A 122 -29.70 -0.84 -9.04
N MET A 123 -30.04 -1.58 -10.09
CA MET A 123 -29.29 -2.78 -10.49
C MET A 123 -27.86 -2.44 -10.90
N LYS A 124 -27.64 -1.33 -11.62
CA LYS A 124 -26.29 -0.88 -12.00
C LYS A 124 -25.43 -0.52 -10.80
N VAL A 125 -26.00 0.20 -9.83
CA VAL A 125 -25.30 0.53 -8.57
C VAL A 125 -24.97 -0.74 -7.79
N GLN A 126 -25.91 -1.69 -7.70
CA GLN A 126 -25.67 -2.96 -7.02
C GLN A 126 -24.57 -3.79 -7.70
N ILE A 127 -24.57 -3.87 -9.03
CA ILE A 127 -23.51 -4.57 -9.79
C ILE A 127 -22.15 -3.93 -9.50
N GLY A 128 -22.04 -2.60 -9.53
CA GLY A 128 -20.79 -1.90 -9.19
C GLY A 128 -20.29 -2.24 -7.79
N ARG A 129 -21.19 -2.23 -6.79
CA ARG A 129 -20.85 -2.64 -5.42
C ARG A 129 -20.38 -4.09 -5.32
N PHE A 130 -20.98 -5.00 -6.08
CA PHE A 130 -20.54 -6.40 -6.13
C PHE A 130 -19.15 -6.55 -6.78
N GLU A 131 -18.85 -5.78 -7.82
CA GLU A 131 -17.53 -5.76 -8.46
C GLU A 131 -16.46 -5.23 -7.49
N ASP A 132 -16.73 -4.12 -6.81
CA ASP A 132 -15.83 -3.53 -5.80
C ASP A 132 -15.61 -4.47 -4.61
N ASN A 133 -16.69 -5.10 -4.12
CA ASN A 133 -16.60 -6.09 -3.04
C ASN A 133 -15.80 -7.33 -3.45
N ASN A 134 -15.95 -7.81 -4.70
CA ASN A 134 -15.14 -8.92 -5.21
C ASN A 134 -13.66 -8.54 -5.35
N ALA A 135 -13.36 -7.33 -5.78
CA ALA A 135 -11.98 -6.83 -5.87
C ALA A 135 -11.34 -6.74 -4.47
N ASN A 136 -12.07 -6.20 -3.48
CA ASN A 136 -11.62 -6.15 -2.10
C ASN A 136 -11.44 -7.55 -1.50
N PHE A 137 -12.38 -8.47 -1.77
CA PHE A 137 -12.30 -9.85 -1.31
C PHE A 137 -11.08 -10.58 -1.89
N ALA A 138 -10.78 -10.39 -3.17
CA ALA A 138 -9.58 -10.94 -3.81
C ALA A 138 -8.29 -10.44 -3.13
N LYS A 139 -8.23 -9.14 -2.81
CA LYS A 139 -7.10 -8.56 -2.06
C LYS A 139 -6.97 -9.16 -0.66
N SER A 140 -8.08 -9.30 0.07
CA SER A 140 -8.07 -9.94 1.39
C SER A 140 -7.63 -11.41 1.33
N LEU A 141 -8.01 -12.15 0.28
CA LEU A 141 -7.52 -13.52 0.07
C LEU A 141 -6.01 -13.57 -0.16
N ASP A 142 -5.44 -12.63 -0.93
CA ASP A 142 -4.00 -12.55 -1.13
C ASP A 142 -3.24 -12.22 0.16
N GLU A 143 -3.76 -11.28 0.96
CA GLU A 143 -3.21 -10.94 2.27
C GLU A 143 -3.23 -12.15 3.22
N GLN A 144 -4.37 -12.87 3.27
CA GLN A 144 -4.48 -14.10 4.06
C GLN A 144 -3.54 -15.21 3.55
N ALA A 145 -3.35 -15.34 2.24
CA ALA A 145 -2.40 -16.29 1.66
C ALA A 145 -0.95 -15.97 2.05
N VAL A 146 -0.58 -14.69 2.11
CA VAL A 146 0.73 -14.26 2.64
C VAL A 146 0.87 -14.64 4.11
N HIS A 147 -0.16 -14.42 4.93
CA HIS A 147 -0.18 -14.84 6.34
C HIS A 147 -0.03 -16.36 6.51
N ILE A 148 -0.69 -17.16 5.69
CA ILE A 148 -0.55 -18.62 5.73
C ILE A 148 0.89 -19.03 5.37
N ARG A 149 1.51 -18.39 4.36
CA ARG A 149 2.90 -18.67 3.99
C ARG A 149 3.90 -18.30 5.09
N THR A 150 3.69 -17.20 5.80
CA THR A 150 4.57 -16.81 6.92
C THR A 150 4.42 -17.76 8.10
N LEU A 151 3.18 -18.18 8.43
CA LEU A 151 2.93 -19.21 9.44
C LEU A 151 3.56 -20.55 9.07
N GLN A 152 3.49 -20.95 7.80
CA GLN A 152 4.13 -22.20 7.34
C GLN A 152 5.65 -22.14 7.44
N LYS A 153 6.28 -21.00 7.13
CA LYS A 153 7.72 -20.80 7.34
C LYS A 153 8.09 -20.82 8.83
N ALA A 154 7.26 -20.23 9.69
CA ALA A 154 7.47 -20.28 11.14
C ALA A 154 7.35 -21.72 11.67
N ALA A 155 6.37 -22.48 11.21
CA ALA A 155 6.21 -23.89 11.54
C ALA A 155 7.42 -24.73 11.09
N GLN A 156 7.90 -24.54 9.85
CA GLN A 156 9.13 -25.20 9.37
C GLN A 156 10.37 -24.83 10.21
N GLY A 157 10.48 -23.58 10.64
CA GLY A 157 11.55 -23.13 11.53
C GLY A 157 11.46 -23.81 12.91
N LEU A 158 10.25 -23.95 13.45
CA LEU A 158 10.01 -24.66 14.70
C LEU A 158 10.32 -26.16 14.58
N ASP A 159 9.92 -26.82 13.49
CA ASP A 159 10.24 -28.23 13.24
C ASP A 159 11.76 -28.46 13.15
N GLU A 160 12.50 -27.56 12.49
CA GLU A 160 13.95 -27.66 12.39
C GLU A 160 14.61 -27.43 13.76
N VAL A 161 14.08 -26.51 14.57
CA VAL A 161 14.51 -26.30 15.96
C VAL A 161 14.21 -27.54 16.81
N GLU A 162 13.03 -28.15 16.65
CA GLU A 162 12.66 -29.37 17.34
C GLU A 162 13.59 -30.52 16.97
N LYS A 163 13.88 -30.69 15.68
CA LYS A 163 14.78 -31.72 15.15
C LYS A 163 16.23 -31.54 15.62
N ARG A 164 16.73 -30.30 15.69
CA ARG A 164 18.12 -30.01 16.08
C ARG A 164 18.34 -29.96 17.59
N PHE A 165 17.36 -29.46 18.34
CA PHE A 165 17.49 -29.18 19.77
C PHE A 165 16.54 -30.01 20.65
N GLY A 166 15.94 -31.07 20.10
CA GLY A 166 15.07 -32.00 20.82
C GLY A 166 13.85 -31.31 21.46
N GLY A 167 13.32 -30.28 20.81
CA GLY A 167 12.19 -29.48 21.30
C GLY A 167 12.52 -28.51 22.44
N SER A 168 13.78 -28.41 22.88
CA SER A 168 14.17 -27.50 23.96
C SER A 168 14.57 -26.12 23.43
N VAL A 169 13.62 -25.19 23.39
CA VAL A 169 13.85 -23.77 23.04
C VAL A 169 14.98 -23.15 23.89
N LYS A 170 15.11 -23.58 25.15
CA LYS A 170 16.18 -23.12 26.05
C LYS A 170 17.57 -23.56 25.57
N GLN A 171 17.71 -24.78 25.06
CA GLN A 171 18.97 -25.25 24.47
C GLN A 171 19.28 -24.53 23.17
N ALA A 172 18.29 -24.35 22.30
CA ALA A 172 18.46 -23.58 21.07
C ALA A 172 18.96 -22.15 21.35
N MET A 173 18.36 -21.46 22.33
CA MET A 173 18.80 -20.12 22.74
C MET A 173 20.22 -20.12 23.33
N ALA A 174 20.58 -21.14 24.11
CA ALA A 174 21.92 -21.28 24.66
C ALA A 174 22.96 -21.49 23.56
N ASP A 175 22.67 -22.32 22.57
CA ASP A 175 23.55 -22.58 21.43
C ASP A 175 23.65 -21.39 20.48
N VAL A 176 22.56 -20.64 20.25
CA VAL A 176 22.61 -19.37 19.51
C VAL A 176 23.49 -18.35 20.22
N LYS A 177 23.38 -18.24 21.55
CA LYS A 177 24.25 -17.36 22.34
C LYS A 177 25.70 -17.79 22.23
N LYS A 178 25.98 -19.08 22.35
CA LYS A 178 27.32 -19.65 22.18
C LYS A 178 27.88 -19.36 20.79
N ASN A 179 27.10 -19.61 19.73
CA ASN A 179 27.50 -19.34 18.36
C ASN A 179 27.75 -17.84 18.11
N LYS A 180 26.96 -16.95 18.76
CA LYS A 180 27.20 -15.51 18.71
C LYS A 180 28.54 -15.15 19.38
N ASP A 181 28.86 -15.75 20.52
CA ASP A 181 30.13 -15.56 21.21
C ASP A 181 31.32 -16.17 20.45
N ASP A 182 31.14 -17.31 19.77
CA ASP A 182 32.16 -17.92 18.93
C ASP A 182 32.41 -17.09 17.65
N ALA A 183 31.35 -16.67 16.98
CA ALA A 183 31.42 -15.76 15.84
C ALA A 183 32.12 -14.44 16.23
N ARG A 184 31.83 -13.93 17.44
CA ARG A 184 32.52 -12.77 18.00
C ARG A 184 34.02 -12.96 18.03
N VAL A 185 34.49 -14.03 18.67
CA VAL A 185 35.93 -14.31 18.80
C VAL A 185 36.57 -14.47 17.42
N ASN A 186 35.90 -15.17 16.50
CA ASN A 186 36.40 -15.41 15.15
C ASN A 186 36.53 -14.12 14.32
N VAL A 187 35.58 -13.18 14.43
CA VAL A 187 35.67 -11.88 13.73
C VAL A 187 36.90 -11.08 14.20
N ALA A 188 37.14 -11.00 15.51
CA ALA A 188 38.32 -10.30 16.02
C ALA A 188 39.63 -10.98 15.62
N MET A 189 39.68 -12.32 15.69
CA MET A 189 40.86 -13.08 15.24
C MET A 189 41.13 -12.87 13.76
N CYS A 190 40.10 -13.00 12.91
CA CYS A 190 40.23 -12.81 11.47
C CYS A 190 40.68 -11.39 11.13
N ALA A 191 40.07 -10.36 11.73
CA ALA A 191 40.47 -8.98 11.52
C ALA A 191 41.94 -8.74 11.94
N ARG A 192 42.35 -9.29 13.09
CA ARG A 192 43.71 -9.20 13.60
C ARG A 192 44.71 -9.87 12.66
N GLU A 193 44.44 -11.10 12.23
CA GLU A 193 45.30 -11.87 11.33
C GLU A 193 45.42 -11.21 9.96
N LEU A 194 44.30 -10.73 9.40
CA LEU A 194 44.28 -10.03 8.12
C LEU A 194 45.09 -8.72 8.18
N CYS A 195 44.88 -7.89 9.22
CA CYS A 195 45.65 -6.67 9.38
C CYS A 195 47.14 -6.95 9.58
N HIS A 196 47.50 -7.95 10.38
CA HIS A 196 48.90 -8.35 10.59
C HIS A 196 49.55 -8.89 9.31
N MET A 197 48.82 -9.64 8.48
CA MET A 197 49.37 -10.20 7.24
C MET A 197 49.53 -9.19 6.12
N TYR A 198 48.58 -8.24 6.00
CA TYR A 198 48.49 -7.39 4.80
C TYR A 198 48.84 -5.93 5.04
N ASN A 199 48.67 -5.40 6.26
CA ASN A 199 48.75 -3.96 6.51
C ASN A 199 49.83 -3.53 7.51
N ASP A 200 50.40 -4.47 8.27
CA ASP A 200 51.54 -4.21 9.16
C ASP A 200 52.85 -4.29 8.38
N LYS A 201 53.14 -3.23 7.58
CA LYS A 201 54.33 -3.18 6.71
C LYS A 201 55.62 -3.25 7.52
N GLU A 202 55.64 -2.63 8.70
CA GLU A 202 56.81 -2.52 9.58
C GLU A 202 56.95 -3.70 10.58
N LYS A 203 55.91 -4.54 10.70
CA LYS A 203 55.80 -5.66 11.64
C LYS A 203 55.93 -5.23 13.10
N ASP A 204 55.48 -4.02 13.41
CA ASP A 204 55.52 -3.45 14.76
C ASP A 204 54.18 -3.64 15.51
N GLY A 205 53.18 -4.22 14.85
CA GLY A 205 51.84 -4.42 15.38
C GLY A 205 51.04 -3.14 15.51
N LEU A 206 51.44 -2.06 14.82
CA LEU A 206 50.77 -0.77 14.78
C LEU A 206 50.23 -0.51 13.37
N ILE A 207 48.93 -0.24 13.27
CA ILE A 207 48.31 0.26 12.05
C ILE A 207 48.44 1.76 12.07
N SER A 208 49.29 2.31 11.20
CA SER A 208 49.52 3.75 11.13
C SER A 208 48.29 4.49 10.62
N SER A 209 48.06 5.70 11.09
CA SER A 209 47.02 6.57 10.53
C SER A 209 47.34 6.92 9.07
N GLY A 210 46.33 6.99 8.21
CA GLY A 210 46.48 7.27 6.78
C GLY A 210 46.32 5.99 5.95
N GLU A 211 47.25 5.77 5.02
CA GLU A 211 47.14 4.71 3.99
C GLU A 211 46.95 3.30 4.58
N GLU A 212 47.66 2.94 5.65
CA GLU A 212 47.56 1.60 6.26
C GLU A 212 46.19 1.37 6.93
N LEU A 213 45.65 2.39 7.58
CA LEU A 213 44.32 2.33 8.17
C LEU A 213 43.23 2.30 7.09
N ASP A 214 43.38 3.10 6.04
CA ASP A 214 42.45 3.12 4.90
C ASP A 214 42.41 1.76 4.19
N SER A 215 43.59 1.19 3.92
CA SER A 215 43.74 -0.16 3.34
C SER A 215 43.16 -1.24 4.25
N SER A 216 43.31 -1.08 5.58
CA SER A 216 42.69 -1.99 6.54
C SER A 216 41.18 -1.97 6.45
N PHE A 217 40.57 -0.79 6.39
CA PHE A 217 39.12 -0.69 6.25
C PHE A 217 38.61 -1.20 4.91
N GLU A 218 39.32 -0.96 3.81
CA GLU A 218 38.97 -1.49 2.48
C GLU A 218 39.02 -3.03 2.47
N LEU A 219 40.06 -3.61 3.08
CA LEU A 219 40.18 -5.06 3.26
C LEU A 219 39.01 -5.61 4.08
N MET A 220 38.69 -4.96 5.20
CA MET A 220 37.55 -5.37 6.03
C MET A 220 36.22 -5.20 5.30
N GLY A 221 36.07 -4.18 4.45
CA GLY A 221 34.88 -4.00 3.62
C GLY A 221 34.72 -5.08 2.56
N THR A 222 35.83 -5.56 1.99
CA THR A 222 35.82 -6.71 1.09
C THR A 222 35.36 -8.00 1.79
N VAL A 223 35.78 -8.20 3.04
CA VAL A 223 35.45 -9.43 3.80
C VAL A 223 34.06 -9.38 4.42
N PHE A 224 33.68 -8.25 5.01
CA PHE A 224 32.46 -8.12 5.83
C PHE A 224 31.32 -7.38 5.14
N GLY A 225 31.58 -6.63 4.05
CA GLY A 225 30.57 -5.79 3.39
C GLY A 225 29.38 -6.56 2.81
N GLY A 226 29.58 -7.83 2.42
CA GLY A 226 28.49 -8.70 1.96
C GLY A 226 27.79 -9.49 3.07
N ILE A 227 28.31 -9.46 4.30
CA ILE A 227 27.83 -10.28 5.43
C ILE A 227 27.11 -9.42 6.45
N VAL A 228 27.62 -8.21 6.71
CA VAL A 228 27.09 -7.33 7.76
C VAL A 228 26.22 -6.25 7.13
N GLU A 229 24.98 -6.16 7.60
CA GLU A 229 24.05 -5.11 7.18
C GLU A 229 24.60 -3.71 7.52
N GLN A 230 24.45 -2.79 6.56
CA GLN A 230 24.88 -1.39 6.69
C GLN A 230 26.38 -1.25 7.04
N TYR A 231 27.22 -2.18 6.59
CA TYR A 231 28.67 -2.14 6.87
C TYR A 231 29.31 -0.79 6.51
N ALA A 232 28.96 -0.20 5.36
CA ALA A 232 29.52 1.09 4.93
C ALA A 232 29.21 2.23 5.92
N GLU A 233 27.99 2.29 6.45
CA GLU A 233 27.59 3.30 7.44
C GLU A 233 28.32 3.09 8.78
N ARG A 234 28.47 1.81 9.18
CA ARG A 234 29.23 1.43 10.38
C ARG A 234 30.71 1.78 10.25
N GLU A 235 31.31 1.56 9.08
CA GLU A 235 32.69 1.93 8.78
C GLU A 235 32.90 3.44 8.91
N ILE A 236 32.00 4.25 8.36
CA ILE A 236 32.06 5.73 8.47
C ILE A 236 31.99 6.16 9.93
N ALA A 237 31.02 5.61 10.70
CA ALA A 237 30.87 5.91 12.12
C ALA A 237 32.11 5.50 12.92
N LEU A 238 32.67 4.34 12.62
CA LEU A 238 33.88 3.81 13.22
C LEU A 238 35.11 4.68 12.91
N ARG A 239 35.35 5.01 11.63
CA ARG A 239 36.43 5.90 11.18
C ARG A 239 36.37 7.26 11.85
N SER A 240 35.19 7.88 11.83
CA SER A 240 34.94 9.16 12.50
C SER A 240 35.32 9.08 13.99
N SER A 241 34.81 8.07 14.68
CA SER A 241 35.03 7.88 16.12
C SER A 241 36.50 7.65 16.49
N LEU A 242 37.25 6.92 15.66
CA LEU A 242 38.68 6.73 15.84
C LEU A 242 39.46 8.04 15.64
N THR A 243 39.19 8.77 14.55
CA THR A 243 39.89 10.02 14.20
C THR A 243 39.69 11.11 15.24
N PHE A 244 38.51 11.19 15.86
CA PHE A 244 38.23 12.14 16.94
C PHE A 244 38.79 11.72 18.30
N HIS A 245 39.26 10.47 18.46
CA HIS A 245 39.70 9.98 19.77
C HIS A 245 41.09 10.52 20.16
N PRO A 246 41.29 11.14 21.34
CA PRO A 246 42.56 11.77 21.71
C PRO A 246 43.76 10.82 21.73
N LYS A 247 43.56 9.56 22.14
CA LYS A 247 44.62 8.54 22.12
C LYS A 247 45.09 8.19 20.71
N PHE A 248 44.18 8.18 19.74
CA PHE A 248 44.51 7.88 18.35
C PHE A 248 45.33 9.03 17.75
N GLN A 249 44.86 10.27 17.92
CA GLN A 249 45.58 11.48 17.49
C GLN A 249 47.00 11.58 18.09
N LYS A 250 47.16 11.23 19.37
CA LYS A 250 48.47 11.25 20.03
C LYS A 250 49.43 10.19 19.50
N ARG A 251 48.92 9.02 19.09
CA ARG A 251 49.72 7.88 18.64
C ARG A 251 49.94 7.84 17.14
N GLN A 252 49.15 8.60 16.37
CA GLN A 252 49.14 8.55 14.89
C GLN A 252 48.94 7.11 14.38
N GLY A 253 48.12 6.32 15.08
CA GLY A 253 47.93 4.91 14.77
C GLY A 253 47.26 4.13 15.89
N LEU A 254 47.00 2.85 15.62
CA LEU A 254 46.31 1.93 16.53
C LEU A 254 46.98 0.55 16.53
N LYS A 255 47.18 -0.04 17.72
CA LYS A 255 47.66 -1.43 17.79
C LYS A 255 46.67 -2.36 17.11
N VAL A 256 47.17 -3.36 16.36
CA VAL A 256 46.33 -4.33 15.62
C VAL A 256 45.29 -4.99 16.54
N ASP A 257 45.69 -5.35 17.77
CA ASP A 257 44.78 -5.92 18.78
C ASP A 257 43.67 -4.96 19.21
N THR A 258 43.95 -3.65 19.27
CA THR A 258 42.92 -2.66 19.60
C THR A 258 42.02 -2.40 18.39
N PHE A 259 42.58 -2.38 17.18
CA PHE A 259 41.79 -2.26 15.94
C PHE A 259 40.80 -3.41 15.79
N SER A 260 41.24 -4.65 15.96
CA SER A 260 40.37 -5.82 15.82
C SER A 260 39.26 -5.85 16.87
N GLN A 261 39.54 -5.45 18.12
CA GLN A 261 38.52 -5.32 19.16
C GLN A 261 37.50 -4.22 18.85
N VAL A 262 37.98 -3.07 18.36
CA VAL A 262 37.12 -1.96 17.99
C VAL A 262 36.21 -2.34 16.81
N LEU A 263 36.77 -2.96 15.77
CA LEU A 263 36.02 -3.44 14.62
C LEU A 263 34.99 -4.49 15.03
N GLN A 264 35.40 -5.48 15.84
CA GLN A 264 34.51 -6.50 16.38
C GLN A 264 33.32 -5.86 17.11
N ALA A 265 33.55 -4.85 17.95
CA ALA A 265 32.47 -4.19 18.66
C ALA A 265 31.55 -3.40 17.72
N ALA A 266 32.12 -2.67 16.76
CA ALA A 266 31.34 -1.91 15.77
C ALA A 266 30.41 -2.80 14.92
N LEU A 267 30.88 -4.00 14.55
CA LEU A 267 30.09 -4.98 13.79
C LEU A 267 29.01 -5.68 14.63
N GLN A 268 29.06 -5.57 15.95
CA GLN A 268 28.14 -6.25 16.88
C GLN A 268 27.06 -5.37 17.48
N GLU A 269 27.24 -4.05 17.41
CA GLU A 269 26.22 -3.12 17.88
C GLU A 269 24.94 -3.27 17.05
N GLU A 270 23.79 -3.36 17.71
CA GLU A 270 22.50 -3.54 17.02
C GLU A 270 22.19 -2.34 16.09
N SER A 271 22.63 -1.14 16.48
CA SER A 271 22.44 0.09 15.72
C SER A 271 23.78 0.78 15.41
N VAL A 272 23.87 1.39 14.22
CA VAL A 272 25.00 2.24 13.80
C VAL A 272 25.25 3.39 14.78
N SER A 273 24.19 3.91 15.41
CA SER A 273 24.26 5.02 16.37
C SER A 273 25.06 4.70 17.64
N ASN A 274 25.17 3.43 18.02
CA ASN A 274 25.90 2.98 19.22
C ASN A 274 27.39 2.71 18.96
N VAL A 275 27.80 2.67 17.68
CA VAL A 275 29.19 2.38 17.28
C VAL A 275 30.18 3.36 17.93
N PRO A 276 29.97 4.69 17.94
CA PRO A 276 30.91 5.63 18.57
C PRO A 276 31.18 5.35 20.05
N ASP A 277 30.13 5.01 20.82
CA ASP A 277 30.26 4.70 22.24
C ASP A 277 30.99 3.38 22.47
N ALA A 278 30.76 2.38 21.62
CA ALA A 278 31.48 1.11 21.65
C ALA A 278 32.98 1.32 21.39
N VAL A 279 33.33 2.09 20.36
CA VAL A 279 34.71 2.46 20.01
C VAL A 279 35.39 3.16 21.19
N LYS A 280 34.74 4.18 21.75
CA LYS A 280 35.25 4.94 22.89
C LYS A 280 35.54 4.04 24.10
N ARG A 281 34.61 3.14 24.46
CA ARG A 281 34.78 2.20 25.59
C ARG A 281 36.02 1.32 25.44
N ILE A 282 36.34 0.86 24.23
CA ILE A 282 37.50 -0.01 23.98
C ILE A 282 38.78 0.83 23.97
N MET A 283 38.75 1.98 23.30
CA MET A 283 39.88 2.90 23.24
C MET A 283 40.29 3.40 24.63
N ASP A 284 39.34 3.68 25.52
CA ASP A 284 39.60 4.09 26.90
C ASP A 284 40.23 2.97 27.73
N LYS A 285 39.77 1.72 27.55
CA LYS A 285 40.29 0.53 28.23
C LYS A 285 41.66 0.06 27.74
N SER A 286 42.01 0.33 26.48
CA SER A 286 43.31 -0.02 25.93
C SER A 286 44.42 0.66 26.76
N LYS A 287 45.19 -0.16 27.48
CA LYS A 287 46.29 0.29 28.35
C LYS A 287 47.40 0.92 27.51
N LYS A 288 48.18 1.80 28.16
CA LYS A 288 49.33 2.45 27.52
C LYS A 288 50.30 1.41 26.97
#